data_AF-A0A396HA05-F1
#
_entry.id   AF-A0A396HA05-F1
#
_cell.length_a   1.000
_cell.length_b   1.000
_cell.length_c   1.000
_cell.angle_alpha   90.00
_cell.angle_beta   90.00
_cell.angle_gamma   90.00
#
_symmetry.space_group_name_H-M   'P 1'
#
loop_
_entity.id
_entity.type
_entity.pdbx_description
1 polymer ?
#
loop_
_entity_poly.entity_id
_entity_poly.type
_entity_poly.pdbx_seq_one_letter_code
_entity_poly.pdbx_strand_id
1 'polypeptide(L)'
;MQVHPNGIRHIREDGHINEWRTPGKRTIAKVGSNRLQVVIALNGGELIYFEVDVTGQLMEVEKHEMSGDVACLDIAPVPEGRQRSRFLAVGSYDKTIRILSLDPDDCMQTLGIQSLSSASESLLFLEVQASVGGEDGADHPASLFLTLVCRMVYYLELWWIWSQLFPIVVRGKRAMLCLSSRPWLGYIHQGHFLLTPLSYETLEFAASFSSDQCVEGVVALAGEALRIFTIERLGETFNETVIPLRYTPMKFVLQPKRKLLVVIESDQGAFTAEEREAAKKVF
;
A
#
# COMPACT_ATOMS: atom_id res chain seq x y z
N MET A 1 2.78 -19.19 -5.64
CA MET A 1 2.44 -18.96 -7.06
C MET A 1 3.23 -17.78 -7.59
N GLN A 2 3.73 -17.86 -8.82
CA GLN A 2 4.43 -16.77 -9.50
C GLN A 2 3.68 -16.41 -10.80
N VAL A 3 3.51 -15.13 -11.06
CA VAL A 3 2.92 -14.61 -12.31
C VAL A 3 3.99 -13.84 -13.07
N HIS A 4 4.12 -14.08 -14.36
CA HIS A 4 5.08 -13.42 -15.23
C HIS A 4 4.42 -13.10 -16.58
N PRO A 5 5.02 -12.26 -17.44
CA PRO A 5 4.35 -11.81 -18.67
C PRO A 5 3.88 -12.92 -19.61
N ASN A 6 4.47 -14.12 -19.53
CA ASN A 6 4.18 -15.23 -20.43
C ASN A 6 3.32 -16.34 -19.79
N GLY A 7 2.88 -16.18 -18.55
CA GLY A 7 2.14 -17.23 -17.86
C GLY A 7 2.11 -17.16 -16.33
N ILE A 8 1.60 -18.24 -15.75
CA ILE A 8 1.49 -18.45 -14.31
C ILE A 8 2.21 -19.76 -13.96
N ARG A 9 3.06 -19.71 -12.94
CA ARG A 9 3.70 -20.89 -12.34
C ARG A 9 3.11 -21.16 -10.97
N HIS A 10 2.41 -22.27 -10.84
CA HIS A 10 1.96 -22.79 -9.57
C HIS A 10 2.98 -23.80 -9.06
N ILE A 11 3.79 -23.37 -8.09
CA ILE A 11 4.82 -24.18 -7.43
C ILE A 11 4.21 -24.74 -6.15
N ARG A 12 4.13 -26.07 -6.05
CA ARG A 12 3.63 -26.80 -4.88
C ARG A 12 4.73 -27.08 -3.86
N GLU A 13 4.33 -27.49 -2.66
CA GLU A 13 5.25 -27.81 -1.56
C GLU A 13 6.21 -28.96 -1.90
N ASP A 14 5.75 -29.92 -2.69
CA ASP A 14 6.55 -31.04 -3.20
C ASP A 14 7.51 -30.65 -4.34
N GLY A 15 7.54 -29.37 -4.71
CA GLY A 15 8.36 -28.82 -5.79
C GLY A 15 7.79 -29.03 -7.19
N HIS A 16 6.64 -29.68 -7.36
CA HIS A 16 6.00 -29.80 -8.67
C HIS A 16 5.53 -28.42 -9.15
N ILE A 17 5.80 -28.14 -10.43
CA ILE A 17 5.44 -26.87 -11.07
C ILE A 17 4.39 -27.14 -12.14
N ASN A 18 3.20 -26.58 -11.93
CA ASN A 18 2.18 -26.50 -12.96
C ASN A 18 2.28 -25.15 -13.65
N GLU A 19 2.54 -25.15 -14.95
CA GLU A 19 2.71 -23.93 -15.75
C GLU A 19 1.50 -23.71 -16.65
N TRP A 20 0.79 -22.61 -16.44
CA TRP A 20 -0.19 -22.09 -17.38
C TRP A 20 0.50 -21.07 -18.29
N ARG A 21 0.32 -21.19 -19.60
CA ARG A 21 0.95 -20.32 -20.61
C ARG A 21 -0.09 -19.43 -21.23
N THR A 22 0.30 -18.19 -21.54
CA THR A 22 -0.60 -17.26 -22.21
C THR A 22 -1.02 -17.80 -23.59
N PRO A 23 -2.29 -17.61 -23.98
CA PRO A 23 -2.76 -18.04 -25.29
C PRO A 23 -2.14 -17.21 -26.42
N GLY A 24 -1.61 -17.89 -27.44
CA GLY A 24 -1.04 -17.25 -28.63
C GLY A 24 0.22 -16.44 -28.32
N LYS A 25 0.25 -15.18 -28.78
CA LYS A 25 1.35 -14.22 -28.55
C LYS A 25 0.97 -13.13 -27.54
N ARG A 26 -0.09 -13.34 -26.75
CA ARG A 26 -0.54 -12.39 -25.72
C ARG A 26 0.37 -12.47 -24.50
N THR A 27 0.44 -11.38 -23.75
CA THR A 27 1.17 -11.27 -22.50
C THR A 27 0.26 -10.79 -21.38
N ILE A 28 0.55 -11.23 -20.15
CA ILE A 28 -0.12 -10.75 -18.94
C ILE A 28 0.33 -9.31 -18.67
N ALA A 29 -0.61 -8.38 -18.70
CA ALA A 29 -0.40 -6.96 -18.47
C ALA A 29 -0.64 -6.55 -17.01
N LYS A 30 -1.66 -7.14 -16.37
CA LYS A 30 -2.04 -6.85 -14.97
C LYS A 30 -2.46 -8.13 -14.26
N VAL A 31 -2.32 -8.12 -12.93
CA VAL A 31 -2.71 -9.23 -12.07
C VAL A 31 -3.23 -8.70 -10.74
N GLY A 32 -4.21 -9.41 -10.18
CA GLY A 32 -4.73 -9.24 -8.84
C GLY A 32 -4.91 -10.62 -8.25
N SER A 33 -4.46 -10.80 -7.03
CA SER A 33 -4.51 -12.10 -6.38
C SER A 33 -4.80 -11.94 -4.90
N ASN A 34 -5.49 -12.93 -4.34
CA ASN A 34 -5.57 -13.14 -2.90
C ASN A 34 -5.13 -14.57 -2.58
N ARG A 35 -5.47 -15.07 -1.38
CA ARG A 35 -5.04 -16.40 -0.91
C ARG A 35 -5.55 -17.58 -1.76
N LEU A 36 -6.67 -17.45 -2.48
CA LEU A 36 -7.32 -18.56 -3.21
C LEU A 36 -7.73 -18.20 -4.64
N GLN A 37 -7.63 -16.95 -5.04
CA GLN A 37 -8.13 -16.45 -6.32
C GLN A 37 -7.08 -15.61 -7.03
N VAL A 38 -7.10 -15.68 -8.35
CA VAL A 38 -6.17 -14.96 -9.23
C VAL A 38 -6.93 -14.48 -10.45
N VAL A 39 -6.83 -13.19 -10.74
CA VAL A 39 -7.34 -12.61 -11.98
C VAL A 39 -6.16 -12.00 -12.71
N ILE A 40 -6.02 -12.35 -13.98
CA ILE A 40 -5.04 -11.75 -14.89
C ILE A 40 -5.78 -10.97 -15.96
N ALA A 41 -5.17 -9.88 -16.41
CA ALA A 41 -5.57 -9.18 -17.62
C ALA A 41 -4.48 -9.36 -18.67
N LEU A 42 -4.84 -9.82 -19.86
CA LEU A 42 -3.96 -9.89 -21.01
C LEU A 42 -3.94 -8.56 -21.76
N ASN A 43 -2.88 -8.33 -22.55
CA ASN A 43 -2.89 -7.25 -23.54
C ASN A 43 -4.04 -7.43 -24.54
N GLY A 44 -4.86 -6.39 -24.73
CA GLY A 44 -6.09 -6.45 -25.51
C GLY A 44 -7.37 -6.45 -24.66
N GLY A 45 -7.28 -6.53 -23.32
CA GLY A 45 -8.44 -6.36 -22.44
C GLY A 45 -9.15 -7.67 -22.03
N GLU A 46 -8.62 -8.84 -22.40
CA GLU A 46 -9.17 -10.12 -21.93
C GLU A 46 -8.77 -10.39 -20.47
N LEU A 47 -9.77 -10.56 -19.60
CA LEU A 47 -9.60 -11.03 -18.23
C LEU A 47 -9.73 -12.56 -18.18
N ILE A 48 -8.87 -13.20 -17.39
CA ILE A 48 -8.98 -14.63 -17.09
C ILE A 48 -8.94 -14.82 -15.58
N TYR A 49 -9.97 -15.47 -15.05
CA TYR A 49 -10.12 -15.76 -13.63
C TYR A 49 -9.76 -17.20 -13.31
N PHE A 50 -8.98 -17.37 -12.25
CA PHE A 50 -8.56 -18.65 -11.70
C PHE A 50 -8.91 -18.77 -10.23
N GLU A 51 -9.24 -19.99 -9.83
CA GLU A 51 -9.41 -20.39 -8.42
C GLU A 51 -8.46 -21.54 -8.08
N VAL A 52 -8.01 -21.55 -6.83
CA VAL A 52 -7.37 -22.72 -6.25
C VAL A 52 -8.46 -23.65 -5.73
N ASP A 53 -8.52 -24.87 -6.26
CA ASP A 53 -9.50 -25.86 -5.83
C ASP A 53 -9.14 -26.48 -4.46
N VAL A 54 -10.03 -27.33 -3.94
CA VAL A 54 -9.84 -28.04 -2.67
C VAL A 54 -8.62 -28.96 -2.65
N THR A 55 -8.09 -29.34 -3.82
CA THR A 55 -6.90 -30.19 -3.95
C THR A 55 -5.62 -29.37 -4.16
N GLY A 56 -5.71 -28.03 -4.13
CA GLY A 56 -4.58 -27.15 -4.39
C GLY A 56 -4.15 -27.13 -5.86
N GLN A 57 -5.05 -27.34 -6.82
CA GLN A 57 -4.78 -27.07 -8.24
C GLN A 57 -5.32 -25.69 -8.61
N LEU A 58 -4.61 -25.02 -9.52
CA LEU A 58 -5.08 -23.75 -10.08
C LEU A 58 -5.96 -24.07 -11.29
N MET A 59 -7.23 -23.69 -11.23
CA MET A 59 -8.23 -23.97 -12.25
C MET A 59 -8.66 -22.68 -12.93
N GLU A 60 -8.70 -22.70 -14.27
CA GLU A 60 -9.30 -21.62 -15.06
C GLU A 60 -10.82 -21.71 -14.94
N VAL A 61 -11.45 -20.63 -14.45
CA VAL A 61 -12.87 -20.59 -14.14
C VAL A 61 -13.65 -19.89 -15.25
N GLU A 62 -13.26 -18.66 -15.60
CA GLU A 62 -13.98 -17.85 -16.57
C GLU A 62 -13.07 -16.86 -17.31
N LYS A 63 -13.48 -16.50 -18.54
CA LYS A 63 -12.87 -15.44 -19.35
C LYS A 63 -13.89 -14.34 -19.60
N HIS A 64 -13.42 -13.10 -19.57
CA HIS A 64 -14.27 -11.94 -19.80
C HIS A 64 -13.55 -10.88 -20.62
N GLU A 65 -14.14 -10.48 -21.74
CA GLU A 65 -13.57 -9.45 -22.61
C GLU A 65 -14.00 -8.06 -22.13
N MET A 66 -13.03 -7.20 -21.83
CA MET A 66 -13.30 -5.81 -21.46
C MET A 66 -13.50 -4.93 -22.70
N SER A 67 -14.11 -3.76 -22.51
CA SER A 67 -14.30 -2.77 -23.59
C SER A 67 -12.99 -2.14 -24.10
N GLY A 68 -11.86 -2.41 -23.44
CA GLY A 68 -10.54 -1.91 -23.80
C GLY A 68 -9.47 -2.41 -22.83
N ASP A 69 -8.26 -1.89 -22.98
CA ASP A 69 -7.12 -2.29 -22.15
C ASP A 69 -7.32 -1.93 -20.67
N VAL A 70 -6.89 -2.86 -19.81
CA VAL A 70 -6.95 -2.74 -18.35
C VAL A 70 -5.71 -2.01 -17.83
N ALA A 71 -5.93 -0.90 -17.14
CA ALA A 71 -4.87 -0.08 -16.55
C ALA A 71 -4.41 -0.62 -15.19
N CYS A 72 -5.34 -1.10 -14.36
CA CYS A 72 -5.08 -1.72 -13.07
C CYS A 72 -6.27 -2.59 -12.63
N LEU A 73 -6.02 -3.51 -11.72
CA LEU A 73 -7.07 -4.35 -11.14
C LEU A 73 -6.66 -4.78 -9.73
N ASP A 74 -7.63 -5.05 -8.88
CA ASP A 74 -7.42 -5.61 -7.54
C ASP A 74 -8.58 -6.52 -7.15
N ILE A 75 -8.27 -7.52 -6.32
CA ILE A 75 -9.24 -8.47 -5.79
C ILE A 75 -9.29 -8.34 -4.28
N ALA A 76 -10.50 -8.24 -3.72
CA ALA A 76 -10.64 -8.14 -2.28
C ALA A 76 -10.10 -9.40 -1.58
N PRO A 77 -9.53 -9.27 -0.35
CA PRO A 77 -9.14 -10.43 0.44
C PRO A 77 -10.34 -11.36 0.69
N VAL A 78 -10.07 -12.66 0.79
CA VAL A 78 -11.11 -13.66 1.08
C VAL A 78 -11.46 -13.59 2.57
N PRO A 79 -12.71 -13.25 2.94
CA PRO A 79 -13.11 -13.20 4.35
C PRO A 79 -12.90 -14.54 5.07
N GLU A 80 -12.80 -14.49 6.40
CA GLU A 80 -12.76 -15.70 7.22
C GLU A 80 -14.03 -16.53 7.01
N GLY A 81 -13.88 -17.86 6.99
CA GLY A 81 -14.97 -18.80 6.72
C GLY A 81 -15.45 -18.86 5.25
N ARG A 82 -14.96 -17.98 4.37
CA ARG A 82 -15.26 -18.05 2.93
C ARG A 82 -14.14 -18.70 2.12
N GLN A 83 -14.52 -19.26 0.97
CA GLN A 83 -13.60 -19.84 -0.02
C GLN A 83 -13.19 -18.82 -1.10
N ARG A 84 -13.95 -17.75 -1.26
CA ARG A 84 -13.73 -16.73 -2.28
C ARG A 84 -14.17 -15.36 -1.79
N SER A 85 -13.55 -14.34 -2.35
CA SER A 85 -14.02 -12.97 -2.33
C SER A 85 -14.93 -12.74 -3.53
N ARG A 86 -15.99 -11.96 -3.32
CA ARG A 86 -16.98 -11.66 -4.36
C ARG A 86 -16.50 -10.57 -5.33
N PHE A 87 -15.70 -9.62 -4.87
CA PHE A 87 -15.50 -8.37 -5.59
C PHE A 87 -14.13 -8.30 -6.27
N LEU A 88 -14.18 -8.08 -7.58
CA LEU A 88 -13.05 -7.70 -8.42
C LEU A 88 -13.24 -6.25 -8.87
N ALA A 89 -12.23 -5.40 -8.68
CA ALA A 89 -12.22 -4.05 -9.21
C ALA A 89 -11.29 -3.98 -10.42
N VAL A 90 -11.78 -3.43 -11.53
CA VAL A 90 -11.03 -3.30 -12.79
C VAL A 90 -11.06 -1.84 -13.21
N GLY A 91 -9.89 -1.23 -13.29
CA GLY A 91 -9.68 0.13 -13.80
C GLY A 91 -9.22 0.08 -15.25
N SER A 92 -9.93 0.77 -16.13
CA SER A 92 -9.69 0.76 -17.57
C SER A 92 -9.14 2.09 -18.09
N TYR A 93 -8.44 2.06 -19.23
CA TYR A 93 -7.95 3.29 -19.88
C TYR A 93 -9.07 4.19 -20.44
N ASP A 94 -10.31 3.68 -20.51
CA ASP A 94 -11.52 4.46 -20.82
C ASP A 94 -11.98 5.38 -19.66
N LYS A 95 -11.19 5.48 -18.59
CA LYS A 95 -11.46 6.28 -17.39
C LYS A 95 -12.68 5.78 -16.61
N THR A 96 -12.94 4.47 -16.64
CA THR A 96 -13.94 3.83 -15.80
C THR A 96 -13.31 2.83 -14.85
N ILE A 97 -13.95 2.65 -13.71
CA ILE A 97 -13.75 1.49 -12.84
C ILE A 97 -15.02 0.66 -12.87
N ARG A 98 -14.84 -0.64 -13.01
CA ARG A 98 -15.91 -1.62 -13.00
C ARG A 98 -15.70 -2.54 -11.82
N ILE A 99 -16.76 -2.76 -11.05
CA ILE A 99 -16.82 -3.81 -10.03
C ILE A 99 -17.47 -5.01 -10.68
N LEU A 100 -16.74 -6.12 -10.75
CA LEU A 100 -17.24 -7.39 -11.26
C LEU A 100 -17.47 -8.37 -10.10
N SER A 101 -18.45 -9.25 -10.24
CA SER A 101 -18.66 -10.36 -9.30
C SER A 101 -17.75 -11.53 -9.62
N LEU A 102 -17.34 -12.28 -8.60
CA LEU A 102 -16.63 -13.55 -8.68
C LEU A 102 -17.41 -14.69 -7.99
N ASP A 103 -18.67 -14.43 -7.62
CA ASP A 103 -19.56 -15.47 -7.13
C ASP A 103 -20.01 -16.39 -8.30
N PRO A 104 -20.26 -17.69 -8.08
CA PRO A 104 -20.61 -18.63 -9.15
C PRO A 104 -21.85 -18.26 -9.96
N ASP A 105 -22.83 -17.62 -9.32
CA ASP A 105 -24.15 -17.36 -9.92
C ASP A 105 -24.12 -16.19 -10.92
N ASP A 106 -23.21 -15.23 -10.73
CA ASP A 106 -23.09 -13.99 -11.51
C ASP A 106 -21.62 -13.68 -11.87
N CYS A 107 -20.80 -14.73 -12.03
CA CYS A 107 -19.35 -14.59 -12.24
C CYS A 107 -19.03 -13.70 -13.44
N MET A 108 -18.05 -12.81 -13.27
CA MET A 108 -17.62 -11.76 -14.19
C MET A 108 -18.71 -10.77 -14.63
N GLN A 109 -19.91 -10.79 -14.05
CA GLN A 109 -20.93 -9.79 -14.34
C GLN A 109 -20.59 -8.45 -13.67
N THR A 110 -20.88 -7.36 -14.37
CA THR A 110 -20.66 -6.01 -13.84
C THR A 110 -21.72 -5.66 -12.80
N LEU A 111 -21.28 -5.46 -11.56
CA LEU A 111 -22.09 -5.02 -10.42
C LEU A 111 -22.21 -3.51 -10.32
N GLY A 112 -21.19 -2.77 -10.77
CA GLY A 112 -21.17 -1.32 -10.70
C GLY A 112 -20.10 -0.70 -11.58
N ILE A 113 -20.35 0.53 -12.03
CA ILE A 113 -19.43 1.31 -12.86
C ILE A 113 -19.29 2.70 -12.27
N GLN A 114 -18.06 3.19 -12.19
CA GLN A 114 -17.75 4.54 -11.75
C GLN A 114 -16.84 5.22 -12.78
N SER A 115 -17.26 6.38 -13.28
CA SER A 115 -16.42 7.21 -14.15
C SER A 115 -15.39 8.01 -13.34
N LEU A 116 -14.23 8.24 -13.94
CA LEU A 116 -13.10 9.00 -13.43
C LEU A 116 -12.77 10.18 -14.38
N SER A 117 -12.02 11.16 -13.87
CA SER A 117 -11.48 12.24 -14.69
C SER A 117 -10.22 11.83 -15.48
N SER A 118 -9.46 10.86 -14.97
CA SER A 118 -8.29 10.25 -15.62
C SER A 118 -8.29 8.73 -15.45
N ALA A 119 -7.47 8.02 -16.24
CA ALA A 119 -7.30 6.58 -16.06
C ALA A 119 -6.70 6.29 -14.67
N SER A 120 -7.18 5.25 -14.00
CA SER A 120 -6.65 4.81 -12.72
C SER A 120 -5.32 4.08 -12.91
N GLU A 121 -4.35 4.37 -12.06
CA GLU A 121 -3.03 3.70 -12.09
C GLU A 121 -2.96 2.49 -11.16
N SER A 122 -3.69 2.55 -10.03
CA SER A 122 -3.68 1.51 -9.00
C SER A 122 -5.02 1.48 -8.25
N LEU A 123 -5.41 0.29 -7.80
CA LEU A 123 -6.62 0.00 -7.04
C LEU A 123 -6.24 -0.82 -5.81
N LEU A 124 -6.95 -0.61 -4.71
CA LEU A 124 -6.80 -1.45 -3.52
C LEU A 124 -8.11 -1.56 -2.75
N PHE A 125 -8.55 -2.79 -2.53
CA PHE A 125 -9.56 -3.11 -1.54
C PHE A 125 -8.97 -3.08 -0.13
N LEU A 126 -9.61 -2.29 0.71
CA LEU A 126 -9.35 -2.19 2.14
C LEU A 126 -10.61 -2.57 2.90
N GLU A 127 -10.49 -3.50 3.83
CA GLU A 127 -11.58 -3.80 4.75
C GLU A 127 -11.55 -2.79 5.89
N VAL A 128 -12.66 -2.10 6.13
CA VAL A 128 -12.78 -1.13 7.22
C VAL A 128 -13.84 -1.61 8.18
N GLN A 129 -13.37 -2.00 9.37
CA GLN A 129 -14.23 -2.09 10.54
C GLN A 129 -14.48 -0.67 11.05
N ALA A 130 -15.52 -0.03 10.51
CA ALA A 130 -15.97 1.24 11.05
C ALA A 130 -16.58 0.98 12.44
N SER A 131 -16.06 1.63 13.49
CA SER A 131 -16.83 1.73 14.72
C SER A 131 -17.90 2.79 14.49
N VAL A 132 -19.12 2.36 14.22
CA VAL A 132 -20.25 3.27 14.32
C VAL A 132 -20.51 3.42 15.81
N GLY A 133 -20.25 4.61 16.35
CA GLY A 133 -20.58 4.93 17.74
C GLY A 133 -22.08 4.76 17.97
N GLY A 134 -22.45 3.68 18.64
CA GLY A 134 -23.76 3.43 19.21
C GLY A 134 -23.56 2.57 20.45
N GLU A 135 -24.14 2.98 21.58
CA GLU A 135 -24.05 2.28 22.87
C GLU A 135 -24.70 0.87 22.86
N ASP A 136 -25.35 0.49 21.77
CA ASP A 136 -25.90 -0.85 21.60
C ASP A 136 -24.85 -1.76 20.96
N GLY A 137 -24.33 -2.70 21.77
CA GLY A 137 -23.33 -3.71 21.42
C GLY A 137 -23.77 -4.73 20.36
N ALA A 138 -24.28 -4.25 19.23
CA ALA A 138 -24.55 -5.04 18.05
C ALA A 138 -23.27 -5.10 17.19
N ASP A 139 -22.71 -6.30 17.10
CA ASP A 139 -21.72 -6.69 16.08
C ASP A 139 -22.31 -6.40 14.69
N HIS A 140 -21.87 -5.31 14.07
CA HIS A 140 -22.25 -4.98 12.69
C HIS A 140 -21.14 -5.42 11.72
N PRO A 141 -21.50 -5.91 10.52
CA PRO A 141 -20.54 -6.51 9.60
C PRO A 141 -19.53 -5.49 9.09
N ALA A 142 -18.28 -5.93 8.93
CA ALA A 142 -17.22 -5.15 8.31
C ALA A 142 -17.67 -4.60 6.95
N SER A 143 -17.43 -3.32 6.71
CA SER A 143 -17.71 -2.69 5.42
C SER A 143 -16.46 -2.80 4.53
N LEU A 144 -16.64 -3.24 3.29
CA LEU A 144 -15.55 -3.28 2.31
C LEU A 144 -15.44 -1.91 1.63
N PHE A 145 -14.27 -1.27 1.73
CA PHE A 145 -14.00 0.01 1.09
C PHE A 145 -13.00 -0.18 -0.05
N LEU A 146 -13.41 0.18 -1.27
CA LEU A 146 -12.47 0.29 -2.37
C LEU A 146 -11.81 1.66 -2.32
N THR A 147 -10.49 1.67 -2.10
CA THR A 147 -9.71 2.91 -2.14
C THR A 147 -9.17 3.16 -3.53
N LEU A 148 -9.25 4.42 -3.94
CA LEU A 148 -9.00 4.89 -5.29
C LEU A 148 -7.95 6.00 -5.28
N VAL A 149 -6.81 5.76 -5.92
CA VAL A 149 -5.76 6.78 -6.09
C VAL A 149 -6.30 8.02 -6.78
N CYS A 150 -7.14 7.85 -7.81
CA CYS A 150 -7.70 8.96 -8.59
C CYS A 150 -8.50 9.94 -7.72
N ARG A 151 -9.12 9.47 -6.62
CA ARG A 151 -9.89 10.32 -5.69
C ARG A 151 -9.01 10.94 -4.59
N MET A 152 -7.89 10.30 -4.23
CA MET A 152 -6.91 10.87 -3.30
C MET A 152 -6.17 12.07 -3.89
N VAL A 153 -5.84 12.05 -5.18
CA VAL A 153 -5.13 13.16 -5.84
C VAL A 153 -5.93 14.47 -5.79
N TYR A 154 -7.27 14.41 -5.88
CA TYR A 154 -8.13 15.60 -5.80
C TYR A 154 -8.20 16.22 -4.40
N TYR A 155 -8.09 15.44 -3.32
CA TYR A 155 -8.19 15.96 -1.94
C TYR A 155 -6.88 16.55 -1.42
N LEU A 156 -5.73 16.09 -1.94
CA LEU A 156 -4.42 16.42 -1.36
C LEU A 156 -3.60 17.42 -2.19
N GLU A 157 -4.16 17.99 -3.27
CA GLU A 157 -3.44 18.88 -4.19
C GLU A 157 -2.05 18.32 -4.59
N LEU A 158 -1.94 16.99 -4.71
CA LEU A 158 -0.66 16.33 -4.97
C LEU A 158 -0.33 16.46 -6.46
N TRP A 159 0.55 17.41 -6.76
CA TRP A 159 1.09 17.63 -8.09
C TRP A 159 2.00 16.46 -8.52
N TRP A 160 1.55 15.70 -9.53
CA TRP A 160 2.35 15.10 -10.62
C TRP A 160 3.34 13.94 -10.37
N ILE A 161 3.02 12.93 -9.54
CA ILE A 161 3.74 11.65 -9.63
C ILE A 161 2.79 10.45 -9.54
N TRP A 162 3.02 9.50 -10.44
CA TRP A 162 2.46 8.15 -10.47
C TRP A 162 2.29 7.61 -9.05
N SER A 163 1.08 7.20 -8.70
CA SER A 163 0.75 6.85 -7.32
C SER A 163 0.29 5.40 -7.23
N GLN A 164 1.06 4.58 -6.52
CA GLN A 164 0.82 3.13 -6.39
C GLN A 164 0.35 2.78 -4.99
N LEU A 165 -0.68 1.93 -4.90
CA LEU A 165 -1.21 1.42 -3.64
C LEU A 165 -0.67 0.02 -3.37
N PHE A 166 -0.24 -0.19 -2.12
CA PHE A 166 0.20 -1.48 -1.63
C PHE A 166 -0.56 -1.85 -0.35
N PRO A 167 -1.08 -3.08 -0.24
CA PRO A 167 -1.56 -3.58 1.03
C PRO A 167 -0.36 -3.82 1.96
N ILE A 168 -0.42 -3.24 3.15
CA ILE A 168 0.51 -3.55 4.24
C ILE A 168 -0.25 -3.97 5.49
N VAL A 169 0.44 -4.60 6.43
CA VAL A 169 -0.10 -4.90 7.75
C VAL A 169 0.51 -3.93 8.75
N VAL A 170 -0.33 -3.24 9.52
CA VAL A 170 0.09 -2.41 10.64
C VAL A 170 -0.77 -2.69 11.87
N ARG A 171 -0.13 -3.03 12.99
CA ARG A 171 -0.73 -3.50 14.25
C ARG A 171 -1.76 -4.61 14.05
N GLY A 172 -1.40 -5.61 13.22
CA GLY A 172 -2.25 -6.75 12.90
C GLY A 172 -3.47 -6.43 12.01
N LYS A 173 -3.60 -5.19 11.54
CA LYS A 173 -4.70 -4.77 10.67
C LYS A 173 -4.19 -4.44 9.27
N ARG A 174 -4.97 -4.78 8.25
CA ARG A 174 -4.68 -4.39 6.88
C ARG A 174 -4.77 -2.86 6.78
N ALA A 175 -3.72 -2.27 6.23
CA ALA A 175 -3.58 -0.85 5.97
C ALA A 175 -3.16 -0.65 4.51
N MET A 176 -3.21 0.60 4.07
CA MET A 176 -2.82 1.01 2.74
C MET A 176 -1.54 1.84 2.81
N LEU A 177 -0.55 1.48 2.00
CA LEU A 177 0.60 2.32 1.73
C LEU A 177 0.47 2.90 0.32
N CYS A 178 0.35 4.21 0.21
CA CYS A 178 0.30 4.94 -1.05
C CYS A 178 1.67 5.57 -1.33
N LEU A 179 2.33 5.12 -2.39
CA LEU A 179 3.65 5.60 -2.81
C LEU A 179 3.49 6.63 -3.91
N SER A 180 4.05 7.83 -3.70
CA SER A 180 4.06 8.95 -4.63
C SER A 180 5.33 9.79 -4.38
N SER A 181 5.25 11.13 -4.39
CA SER A 181 6.34 12.02 -3.98
C SER A 181 6.76 11.87 -2.51
N ARG A 182 5.85 11.37 -1.67
CA ARG A 182 6.12 10.90 -0.31
C ARG A 182 5.26 9.66 -0.07
N PRO A 183 5.73 8.68 0.72
CA PRO A 183 4.89 7.58 1.13
C PRO A 183 3.82 8.05 2.12
N TRP A 184 2.58 7.65 1.90
CA TRP A 184 1.43 7.93 2.76
C TRP A 184 0.84 6.65 3.32
N LEU A 185 0.58 6.64 4.62
CA LEU A 185 -0.04 5.52 5.31
C LEU A 185 -1.53 5.80 5.57
N GLY A 186 -2.39 5.01 4.96
CA GLY A 186 -3.82 4.96 5.23
C GLY A 186 -4.16 3.80 6.18
N TYR A 187 -4.69 4.09 7.36
CA TYR A 187 -4.96 3.08 8.39
C TYR A 187 -6.19 3.47 9.21
N ILE A 188 -6.73 2.49 9.93
CA ILE A 188 -7.90 2.71 10.80
C ILE A 188 -7.42 2.85 12.23
N HIS A 189 -7.74 3.98 12.86
CA HIS A 189 -7.44 4.23 14.26
C HIS A 189 -8.70 4.72 14.96
N GLN A 190 -9.07 4.06 16.07
CA GLN A 190 -10.29 4.37 16.82
C GLN A 190 -11.55 4.44 15.92
N GLY A 191 -11.62 3.54 14.92
CA GLY A 191 -12.74 3.45 13.97
C GLY A 191 -12.78 4.49 12.86
N HIS A 192 -11.84 5.43 12.85
CA HIS A 192 -11.71 6.42 11.78
C HIS A 192 -10.56 6.04 10.84
N PHE A 193 -10.80 6.19 9.54
CA PHE A 193 -9.73 6.10 8.55
C PHE A 193 -8.88 7.37 8.60
N LEU A 194 -7.60 7.22 8.88
CA LEU A 194 -6.59 8.27 8.90
C LEU A 194 -5.61 8.07 7.76
N LEU A 195 -5.15 9.18 7.20
CA LEU A 195 -4.11 9.20 6.17
C LEU A 195 -2.97 10.10 6.65
N THR A 196 -1.81 9.52 6.94
CA THR A 196 -0.64 10.24 7.47
C THR A 196 0.57 10.11 6.55
N PRO A 197 1.26 11.20 6.21
CA PRO A 197 2.50 11.11 5.44
C PRO A 197 3.60 10.51 6.31
N LEU A 198 4.39 9.60 5.76
CA LEU A 198 5.57 9.06 6.44
C LEU A 198 6.75 10.02 6.24
N SER A 199 7.51 10.26 7.31
CA SER A 199 8.78 11.00 7.23
C SER A 199 9.88 10.09 6.69
N TYR A 200 9.75 9.76 5.41
CA TYR A 200 10.67 8.90 4.69
C TYR A 200 10.93 9.46 3.29
N GLU A 201 12.00 9.00 2.66
CA GLU A 201 12.23 9.31 1.26
C GLU A 201 11.22 8.62 0.34
N THR A 202 11.25 8.98 -0.94
CA THR A 202 10.40 8.35 -1.97
C THR A 202 10.67 6.86 -2.05
N LEU A 203 9.60 6.07 -2.07
CA LEU A 203 9.65 4.62 -2.26
C LEU A 203 9.01 4.29 -3.61
N GLU A 204 9.58 3.33 -4.33
CA GLU A 204 9.10 2.90 -5.64
C GLU A 204 8.16 1.70 -5.54
N PHE A 205 8.46 0.77 -4.64
CA PHE A 205 7.67 -0.44 -4.41
C PHE A 205 7.71 -0.80 -2.94
N ALA A 206 6.66 -1.45 -2.46
CA ALA A 206 6.61 -1.93 -1.09
C ALA A 206 5.79 -3.23 -0.96
N ALA A 207 6.12 -4.00 0.06
CA ALA A 207 5.33 -5.17 0.46
C ALA A 207 5.37 -5.33 1.98
N SER A 208 4.36 -6.01 2.53
CA SER A 208 4.40 -6.48 3.91
C SER A 208 5.60 -7.40 4.12
N PHE A 209 6.26 -7.27 5.26
CA PHE A 209 7.40 -8.09 5.65
C PHE A 209 7.21 -8.63 7.07
N SER A 210 7.61 -9.88 7.29
CA SER A 210 7.61 -10.52 8.60
C SER A 210 8.78 -11.49 8.70
N SER A 211 9.51 -11.44 9.80
CA SER A 211 10.62 -12.34 10.15
C SER A 211 10.78 -12.43 11.68
N ASP A 212 11.59 -13.36 12.17
CA ASP A 212 11.88 -13.51 13.61
C ASP A 212 12.48 -12.24 14.25
N GLN A 213 13.16 -11.42 13.44
CA GLN A 213 13.75 -10.14 13.87
C GLN A 213 12.78 -8.95 13.72
N CYS A 214 11.73 -9.11 12.93
CA CYS A 214 10.79 -8.06 12.56
C CYS A 214 9.40 -8.69 12.38
N VAL A 215 8.65 -8.80 13.47
CA VAL A 215 7.35 -9.48 13.48
C VAL A 215 6.39 -8.84 12.46
N GLU A 216 6.42 -7.52 12.35
CA GLU A 216 5.62 -6.75 11.42
C GLU A 216 6.42 -5.56 10.88
N GLY A 217 6.72 -5.59 9.59
CA GLY A 217 7.43 -4.52 8.91
C GLY A 217 7.01 -4.35 7.47
N VAL A 218 7.70 -3.45 6.80
CA VAL A 218 7.55 -3.16 5.38
C VAL A 218 8.93 -3.32 4.74
N VAL A 219 8.97 -4.10 3.66
CA VAL A 219 10.12 -4.12 2.75
C VAL A 219 9.81 -3.20 1.57
N ALA A 220 10.73 -2.31 1.23
CA ALA A 220 10.53 -1.35 0.16
C ALA A 220 11.80 -1.10 -0.65
N LEU A 221 11.62 -0.65 -1.89
CA LEU A 221 12.68 -0.18 -2.77
C LEU A 221 12.73 1.35 -2.72
N ALA A 222 13.90 1.90 -2.38
CA ALA A 222 14.18 3.33 -2.36
C ALA A 222 15.40 3.61 -3.27
N GLY A 223 15.13 3.92 -4.54
CA GLY A 223 16.16 3.98 -5.58
C GLY A 223 16.88 2.63 -5.71
N GLU A 224 18.19 2.61 -5.48
CA GLU A 224 19.01 1.40 -5.57
C GLU A 224 19.05 0.58 -4.26
N ALA A 225 18.42 1.06 -3.19
CA ALA A 225 18.47 0.42 -1.88
C ALA A 225 17.20 -0.40 -1.58
N LEU A 226 17.38 -1.65 -1.19
CA LEU A 226 16.36 -2.44 -0.51
C LEU A 226 16.34 -2.10 0.98
N ARG A 227 15.19 -1.72 1.51
CA ARG A 227 15.04 -1.29 2.90
C ARG A 227 13.95 -2.07 3.61
N ILE A 228 14.22 -2.41 4.86
CA ILE A 228 13.23 -3.00 5.77
C ILE A 228 13.06 -2.03 6.92
N PHE A 229 11.82 -1.63 7.20
CA PHE A 229 11.49 -0.72 8.29
C PHE A 229 10.17 -1.10 8.95
N THR A 230 9.98 -0.69 10.21
CA THR A 230 8.76 -0.89 11.00
C THR A 230 7.98 0.42 11.14
N ILE A 231 6.68 0.33 11.39
CA ILE A 231 5.81 1.49 11.66
C ILE A 231 5.28 1.37 13.09
N GLU A 232 5.96 2.02 14.04
CA GLU A 232 5.70 1.79 15.47
C GLU A 232 4.73 2.82 16.07
N ARG A 233 4.98 4.11 15.83
CA ARG A 233 4.28 5.25 16.43
C ARG A 233 3.10 5.73 15.57
N LEU A 234 2.05 4.90 15.47
CA LEU A 234 0.79 5.32 14.86
C LEU A 234 0.07 6.38 15.69
N GLY A 235 -0.51 7.38 15.03
CA GLY A 235 -1.24 8.49 15.65
C GLY A 235 -0.36 9.69 16.01
N GLU A 236 0.95 9.53 15.98
CA GLU A 236 1.89 10.65 16.10
C GLU A 236 2.19 11.23 14.71
N THR A 237 1.95 12.52 14.52
CA THR A 237 2.07 13.18 13.23
C THR A 237 3.48 13.73 12.95
N PHE A 238 4.34 13.79 13.96
CA PHE A 238 5.67 14.39 13.86
C PHE A 238 6.76 13.38 14.21
N ASN A 239 7.76 13.28 13.34
CA ASN A 239 9.04 12.69 13.67
C ASN A 239 10.00 13.81 14.06
N GLU A 240 10.72 13.62 15.17
CA GLU A 240 11.75 14.55 15.63
C GLU A 240 13.13 13.91 15.52
N THR A 241 14.13 14.73 15.19
CA THR A 241 15.53 14.36 15.29
C THR A 241 16.23 15.41 16.12
N VAL A 242 16.83 14.99 17.22
CA VAL A 242 17.45 15.90 18.19
C VAL A 242 18.92 16.11 17.82
N ILE A 243 19.28 17.36 17.53
CA ILE A 243 20.69 17.78 17.41
C ILE A 243 21.06 18.44 18.74
N PRO A 244 21.94 17.82 19.55
CA PRO A 244 22.30 18.39 20.84
C PRO A 244 23.08 19.70 20.66
N LEU A 245 22.62 20.75 21.33
CA LEU A 245 23.28 22.06 21.41
C LEU A 245 24.05 22.19 22.73
N ARG A 246 24.90 23.21 22.86
CA ARG A 246 25.78 23.38 24.04
C ARG A 246 25.10 24.20 25.14
N TYR A 247 24.31 25.20 24.74
CA TYR A 247 23.55 26.10 25.60
C TYR A 247 22.11 26.27 25.06
N THR A 248 21.28 27.05 25.77
CA THR A 248 19.90 27.30 25.37
C THR A 248 19.82 28.10 24.06
N PRO A 249 19.19 27.57 22.99
CA PRO A 249 19.02 28.29 21.73
C PRO A 249 18.06 29.47 21.89
N MET A 250 18.49 30.66 21.47
CA MET A 250 17.70 31.90 21.59
C MET A 250 17.03 32.29 20.27
N LYS A 251 17.71 32.03 19.15
CA LYS A 251 17.21 32.35 17.79
C LYS A 251 17.98 31.54 16.76
N PHE A 252 17.35 31.30 15.61
CA PHE A 252 18.04 30.76 14.45
C PHE A 252 17.67 31.50 13.16
N VAL A 253 18.53 31.41 12.15
CA VAL A 253 18.26 31.89 10.78
C VAL A 253 18.73 30.87 9.76
N LEU A 254 18.01 30.78 8.64
CA LEU A 254 18.39 29.93 7.51
C LEU A 254 19.32 30.70 6.57
N GLN A 255 20.42 30.10 6.13
CA GLN A 255 21.25 30.61 5.04
C GLN A 255 20.85 29.92 3.72
N PRO A 256 20.04 30.56 2.84
CA PRO A 256 19.38 29.85 1.75
C PRO A 256 20.34 29.23 0.73
N LYS A 257 21.46 29.93 0.43
CA LYS A 257 22.43 29.47 -0.57
C LYS A 257 23.20 28.21 -0.15
N ARG A 258 23.45 28.04 1.14
CA ARG A 258 24.24 26.92 1.69
C ARG A 258 23.38 25.88 2.40
N LYS A 259 22.07 26.14 2.56
CA LYS A 259 21.14 25.31 3.34
C LYS A 259 21.64 25.05 4.77
N LEU A 260 22.31 26.04 5.37
CA LEU A 260 22.80 25.98 6.74
C LEU A 260 21.82 26.65 7.71
N LEU A 261 21.75 26.12 8.92
CA LEU A 261 21.03 26.74 10.03
C LEU A 261 22.05 27.42 10.95
N VAL A 262 21.92 28.72 11.15
CA VAL A 262 22.75 29.47 12.10
C VAL A 262 21.94 29.68 13.37
N VAL A 263 22.41 29.15 14.48
CA VAL A 263 21.73 29.19 15.78
C VAL A 263 22.59 29.99 16.76
N ILE A 264 21.98 30.90 17.52
CA ILE A 264 22.62 31.57 18.65
C ILE A 264 22.17 30.91 19.96
N GLU A 265 23.11 30.61 20.83
CA GLU A 265 22.88 29.92 22.10
C GLU A 265 23.40 30.80 23.25
N SER A 266 22.68 30.86 24.37
CA SER A 266 23.06 31.68 25.54
C SER A 266 22.41 31.16 26.81
N ASP A 267 23.21 30.93 27.85
CA ASP A 267 22.76 30.58 29.21
C ASP A 267 23.24 31.63 30.21
N GLN A 268 22.36 32.04 31.13
CA GLN A 268 22.73 32.98 32.18
C GLN A 268 23.58 32.28 33.26
N GLY A 269 24.72 32.86 33.61
CA GLY A 269 25.60 32.33 34.66
C GLY A 269 26.33 31.02 34.28
N ALA A 270 26.39 30.69 32.99
CA ALA A 270 27.09 29.50 32.51
C ALA A 270 28.56 29.82 32.13
N PHE A 271 29.43 28.84 32.34
CA PHE A 271 30.81 28.87 31.84
C PHE A 271 30.84 28.74 30.32
N THR A 272 31.84 29.38 29.70
CA THR A 272 32.14 29.26 28.27
C THR A 272 32.56 27.83 27.90
N ALA A 273 32.53 27.50 26.62
CA ALA A 273 32.82 26.15 26.16
C ALA A 273 34.26 25.74 26.49
N GLU A 274 35.19 26.70 26.37
CA GLU A 274 36.60 26.53 26.69
C GLU A 274 36.82 26.27 28.19
N GLU A 275 36.13 27.01 29.06
CA GLU A 275 36.20 26.82 30.52
C GLU A 275 35.64 25.45 30.94
N ARG A 276 34.53 25.01 30.33
CA ARG A 276 33.96 23.68 30.56
C ARG A 276 34.90 22.56 30.13
N GLU A 277 35.60 22.71 29.00
CA GLU A 277 36.56 21.72 28.53
C GLU A 277 37.83 21.69 29.39
N ALA A 278 38.30 22.85 29.86
CA ALA A 278 39.43 22.94 30.78
C ALA A 278 39.10 22.27 32.13
N ALA A 279 37.90 22.49 32.67
CA ALA A 279 37.46 21.87 33.93
C ALA A 279 37.35 20.34 33.84
N LYS A 280 37.04 19.77 32.67
CA LYS A 280 37.00 18.32 32.44
C LYS A 280 38.38 17.64 32.42
N LYS A 281 39.47 18.37 32.19
CA LYS A 281 40.84 17.82 32.12
C LYS A 281 41.56 17.76 33.48
N VAL A 282 40.95 18.31 34.53
CA VAL A 282 41.54 18.42 35.88
C VAL A 282 41.09 17.29 36.81
N PHE A 283 40.21 16.40 36.33
CA PHE A 283 39.79 15.15 36.97
C PHE A 283 40.08 13.98 36.03
#